data_AF-A0A3D3E2E6-F1
#
_entry.id   AF-A0A3D3E2E6-F1
#
_cell.length_a   1.000
_cell.length_b   1.000
_cell.length_c   1.000
_cell.angle_alpha   90.00
_cell.angle_beta   90.00
_cell.angle_gamma   90.00
#
_symmetry.space_group_name_H-M   'P 1'
#
loop_
_entity.id
_entity.type
_entity.pdbx_description
1 polymer ?
#
loop_
_entity_poly.entity_id
_entity_poly.type
_entity_poly.pdbx_seq_one_letter_code
_entity_poly.pdbx_strand_id
1 'polypeptide(L)' 'EVLISPNKNGTITVTSITPMLIDAESFALVSGINKLQEMVGLSSISHTVPLTFSLTFKED' A
#
# COMPACT_ATOMS: atom_id res chain seq x y z
N GLU A 1 -8.99 -4.86 -8.10
CA GLU A 1 -10.44 -4.72 -7.83
C GLU A 1 -10.67 -4.35 -6.37
N VAL A 2 -11.84 -3.84 -6.03
CA VAL A 2 -12.20 -3.47 -4.65
C VAL A 2 -13.53 -4.07 -4.25
N LEU A 3 -13.68 -4.40 -2.97
CA LEU A 3 -14.93 -4.78 -2.35
C LEU A 3 -15.53 -3.55 -1.68
N ILE A 4 -16.82 -3.30 -1.92
CA ILE A 4 -17.57 -2.18 -1.35
C ILE A 4 -18.62 -2.75 -0.39
N SER A 5 -18.61 -2.28 0.85
CA SER A 5 -19.51 -2.73 1.92
C SER A 5 -20.19 -1.53 2.60
N PRO A 6 -21.52 -1.39 2.55
CA PRO A 6 -22.24 -0.36 3.28
C PRO A 6 -22.28 -0.67 4.79
N ASN A 7 -22.18 0.37 5.62
CA ASN A 7 -22.21 0.27 7.08
C ASN A 7 -23.54 0.79 7.66
N LYS A 8 -23.91 0.30 8.86
CA LYS A 8 -25.17 0.68 9.53
C LYS A 8 -25.28 2.16 9.88
N ASN A 9 -24.15 2.85 10.04
CA ASN A 9 -24.06 4.27 10.37
C ASN A 9 -24.06 5.17 9.12
N GLY A 10 -24.41 4.63 7.95
CA GLY A 10 -24.49 5.40 6.70
C GLY A 10 -23.14 5.63 6.01
N THR A 11 -22.03 5.09 6.52
CA THR A 11 -20.74 5.15 5.82
C THR A 11 -20.55 3.95 4.88
N ILE A 12 -19.53 4.02 4.02
CA ILE A 12 -19.17 2.93 3.11
C ILE A 12 -17.72 2.53 3.35
N THR A 13 -17.45 1.24 3.48
CA THR A 13 -16.10 0.67 3.54
C THR A 13 -15.69 0.17 2.16
N VAL A 14 -14.49 0.54 1.70
CA VAL A 14 -13.90 0.09 0.43
C VAL A 14 -12.55 -0.57 0.71
N THR A 15 -12.40 -1.83 0.32
CA THR A 15 -11.21 -2.64 0.63
C THR A 15 -10.62 -3.25 -0.64
N SER A 16 -9.29 -3.34 -0.74
CA SER A 16 -8.62 -4.04 -1.85
C SER A 16 -8.97 -5.54 -1.85
N ILE A 17 -9.32 -6.10 -3.03
CA ILE A 17 -9.50 -7.56 -3.21
C ILE A 17 -8.15 -8.23 -3.51
N THR A 18 -7.32 -7.56 -4.30
CA THR A 18 -5.96 -7.98 -4.64
C THR A 18 -4.98 -6.87 -4.29
N PRO A 19 -3.73 -7.19 -3.92
CA PRO A 19 -2.71 -6.19 -3.69
C PRO A 19 -2.44 -5.36 -4.95
N MET A 20 -2.35 -4.05 -4.77
CA MET A 20 -1.80 -3.16 -5.78
C MET A 20 -0.28 -3.19 -5.67
N LEU A 21 0.43 -3.43 -6.77
CA LEU A 21 1.88 -3.39 -6.78
C LEU A 21 2.34 -1.96 -7.06
N ILE A 22 3.18 -1.44 -6.17
CA ILE A 22 3.86 -0.16 -6.32
C ILE A 22 5.33 -0.42 -6.63
N ASP A 23 5.87 0.33 -7.59
CA ASP A 23 7.30 0.41 -7.81
C ASP A 23 7.88 1.60 -7.03
N ALA A 24 8.81 1.33 -6.11
CA ALA A 24 9.49 2.35 -5.33
C ALA A 24 10.25 3.38 -6.17
N GLU A 25 10.67 3.01 -7.38
CA GLU A 25 11.31 3.94 -8.32
C GLU A 25 10.35 5.05 -8.76
N SER A 26 9.07 4.73 -8.95
CA SER A 26 8.03 5.69 -9.33
C SER A 26 7.81 6.80 -8.29
N PHE A 27 8.31 6.60 -7.06
CA PHE A 27 8.18 7.53 -5.94
C PHE A 27 9.53 8.05 -5.44
N ALA A 28 10.62 7.82 -6.19
CA ALA A 28 11.99 8.22 -5.83
C ALA A 28 12.45 7.69 -4.44
N LEU A 29 11.98 6.51 -4.04
CA LEU A 29 12.27 5.92 -2.72
C LEU A 29 13.47 4.95 -2.70
N VAL A 30 14.05 4.63 -3.86
CA VAL A 30 15.15 3.65 -4.01
C VAL A 30 16.36 3.98 -3.15
N SER A 31 16.75 5.26 -3.06
CA SER A 31 17.90 5.67 -2.24
C SER A 31 17.71 5.37 -0.75
N GLY A 32 16.50 5.58 -0.23
CA GLY A 32 16.14 5.26 1.14
C GLY A 32 16.15 3.74 1.39
N ILE A 33 15.60 2.96 0.45
CA ILE A 33 15.58 1.49 0.53
C ILE A 33 17.01 0.92 0.55
N ASN A 34 17.90 1.42 -0.31
CA ASN A 34 19.30 1.01 -0.32
C ASN A 34 20.01 1.34 1.00
N LYS A 35 19.71 2.50 1.59
CA LYS A 35 20.27 2.87 2.90
C LYS A 35 19.83 1.91 4.00
N LEU A 36 18.57 1.48 4.00
CA LEU A 36 18.07 0.46 4.92
C LEU A 36 18.77 -0.88 4.68
N GLN A 37 18.88 -1.32 3.42
CA GLN A 37 19.56 -2.56 3.04
C GLN A 37 21.00 -2.63 3.59
N GLU A 38 21.79 -1.58 3.39
CA GLU A 38 23.16 -1.47 3.88
C GLU A 38 23.25 -1.57 5.41
N MET A 39 22.34 -0.89 6.12
CA MET A 39 22.34 -0.83 7.58
C MET A 39 22.12 -2.20 8.22
N VAL A 40 21.26 -3.03 7.62
CA VAL A 40 20.92 -4.37 8.14
C VAL A 40 21.65 -5.51 7.43
N GLY A 41 22.56 -5.19 6.49
CA GLY A 41 23.40 -6.17 5.80
C GLY A 41 22.63 -7.17 4.93
N LEU A 42 21.46 -6.78 4.40
CA LEU A 42 20.65 -7.66 3.56
C LEU A 42 21.24 -7.77 2.14
N SER A 43 21.21 -8.96 1.56
CA SER A 43 21.66 -9.20 0.18
C SER A 43 20.81 -8.49 -0.87
N SER A 44 19.52 -8.28 -0.59
CA SER A 44 18.57 -7.54 -1.45
C SER A 44 17.32 -7.12 -0.68
N ILE A 45 16.69 -6.02 -1.10
CA ILE A 45 15.32 -5.64 -0.76
C ILE A 45 14.58 -5.37 -2.08
N SER A 46 13.41 -5.97 -2.28
CA SER A 46 12.58 -5.73 -3.48
C SER A 46 12.09 -4.27 -3.54
N HIS A 47 12.15 -3.67 -4.73
CA HIS A 47 11.54 -2.36 -5.00
C HIS A 47 10.05 -2.44 -5.34
N THR A 48 9.54 -3.63 -5.66
CA THR A 48 8.10 -3.86 -5.81
C THR A 48 7.48 -4.06 -4.44
N VAL A 49 6.56 -3.18 -4.07
CA VAL A 49 5.86 -3.16 -2.79
C VAL A 49 4.38 -3.47 -3.01
N PRO A 50 3.86 -4.61 -2.52
CA PRO A 50 2.43 -4.88 -2.53
C PRO A 50 1.73 -4.05 -1.45
N LEU A 51 0.69 -3.31 -1.85
CA LEU A 51 -0.12 -2.47 -1.00
C LEU A 51 -1.58 -2.96 -1.01
N THR A 52 -2.20 -2.98 0.17
CA THR A 52 -3.65 -3.09 0.34
C THR A 52 -4.16 -1.91 1.16
N PHE A 53 -5.42 -1.54 0.94
CA PHE A 53 -6.09 -0.48 1.69
C PHE A 53 -7.45 -0.92 2.18
N SER A 54 -7.90 -0.27 3.25
CA SER A 54 -9.28 -0.31 3.77
C SER A 54 -9.67 1.12 4.11
N LEU A 55 -10.60 1.67 3.34
CA LEU A 55 -10.99 3.07 3.42
C LEU A 55 -12.45 3.15 3.90
N THR A 56 -12.76 4.13 4.75
CA THR A 56 -14.15 4.44 5.13
C THR A 56 -14.50 5.80 4.55
N PHE A 57 -15.54 5.85 3.72
CA PHE A 57 -16.09 7.06 3.14
C PHE A 57 -17.37 7.45 3.89
N LYS A 58 -17.54 8.74 4.12
CA LYS A 58 -18.71 9.37 4.73
C LYS A 58 -19.19 10.46 3.76
N GLU A 59 -20.50 10.66 3.67
CA GLU A 59 -21.08 11.83 3.00
C GLU A 59 -20.84 13.09 3.84
N ASP A 60 -20.42 14.17 3.19
CA ASP A 60 -20.13 15.47 3.82
C ASP A 60 -21.39 16.17 4.33
#